data_AF-A0A8T7KB22-F1
#
_entry.id   AF-A0A8T7KB22-F1
#
_cell.length_a   1.000
_cell.length_b   1.000
_cell.length_c   1.000
_cell.angle_alpha   90.00
_cell.angle_beta   90.00
_cell.angle_gamma   90.00
#
_symmetry.space_group_name_H-M   'P 1'
#
loop_
_entity.id
_entity.type
_entity.pdbx_description
1 polymer ?
#
loop_
_entity_poly.entity_id
_entity_poly.type
_entity_poly.pdbx_seq_one_letter_code
_entity_poly.pdbx_strand_id
1 'polypeptide(L)'
;MPEQIHHWATLPVDAYYPDANLVLEFREGQHYGDRFSFRDGRITATGQTRKEQRLKYDKRREAALPARGIRLLIIYDYQLVGDYQKDLSLIRQATEELLTGHKHI
;
A
#
# COMPACT_ATOMS: atom_id res chain seq x y z
N MET A 1 -21.59 29.83 15.14
CA MET A 1 -20.56 28.78 15.27
C MET A 1 -20.41 28.14 13.90
N PRO A 2 -19.26 28.21 13.22
CA PRO A 2 -19.14 27.59 11.92
C PRO A 2 -19.14 26.06 12.08
N GLU A 3 -19.94 25.39 11.25
CA GLU A 3 -20.06 23.94 11.15
C GLU A 3 -18.69 23.30 10.92
N GLN A 4 -18.35 22.34 11.77
CA GLN A 4 -17.11 21.59 11.67
C GLN A 4 -17.27 20.53 10.58
N ILE A 5 -16.93 20.88 9.33
CA ILE A 5 -16.95 19.94 8.21
C ILE A 5 -15.88 18.86 8.45
N HIS A 6 -16.33 17.67 8.83
CA HIS A 6 -15.48 16.49 8.90
C HIS A 6 -15.31 15.90 7.49
N HIS A 7 -14.25 16.29 6.81
CA HIS A 7 -13.80 15.65 5.56
C HIS A 7 -13.33 14.24 5.89
N TRP A 8 -14.18 13.23 5.72
CA TRP A 8 -13.74 11.84 5.79
C TRP A 8 -12.96 11.55 4.51
N ALA A 9 -11.63 11.56 4.60
CA ALA A 9 -10.80 11.08 3.51
C ALA A 9 -10.81 9.55 3.56
N THR A 10 -11.09 8.90 2.43
CA THR A 10 -10.85 7.46 2.27
C THR A 10 -9.37 7.15 2.45
N LEU A 11 -9.05 5.93 2.89
CA LEU A 11 -7.66 5.47 2.93
C LEU A 11 -7.17 5.32 1.48
N PRO A 12 -6.20 6.13 1.02
CA PRO A 12 -5.71 6.02 -0.34
C PRO A 12 -4.96 4.70 -0.52
N VAL A 13 -5.19 4.08 -1.67
CA VAL A 13 -4.50 2.87 -2.15
C VAL A 13 -4.02 3.12 -3.57
N ASP A 14 -3.00 2.39 -4.03
CA ASP A 14 -2.49 2.56 -5.40
C ASP A 14 -3.47 2.02 -6.44
N ALA A 15 -4.02 0.81 -6.20
CA ALA A 15 -5.07 0.23 -7.03
C ALA A 15 -6.00 -0.69 -6.23
N TYR A 16 -7.28 -0.69 -6.59
CA TYR A 16 -8.29 -1.61 -6.05
C TYR A 16 -8.99 -2.36 -7.19
N TYR A 17 -9.04 -3.69 -7.06
CA TYR A 17 -9.68 -4.63 -7.98
C TYR A 17 -10.93 -5.22 -7.31
N PRO A 18 -12.14 -4.69 -7.60
CA PRO A 18 -13.36 -5.07 -6.88
C PRO A 18 -13.73 -6.55 -7.04
N ASP A 19 -13.61 -7.09 -8.25
CA ASP A 19 -13.97 -8.48 -8.57
C ASP A 19 -13.15 -9.50 -7.76
N ALA A 20 -11.91 -9.12 -7.42
CA ALA A 20 -10.99 -9.91 -6.62
C ALA A 20 -10.90 -9.44 -5.17
N ASN A 21 -11.72 -8.49 -4.73
CA ASN A 21 -11.61 -7.80 -3.44
C ASN A 21 -10.17 -7.56 -3.00
N LEU A 22 -9.34 -7.04 -3.92
CA LEU A 22 -7.88 -7.00 -3.83
C LEU A 22 -7.38 -5.57 -3.97
N VAL A 23 -6.53 -5.15 -3.05
CA VAL A 23 -5.73 -3.94 -3.15
C VAL A 23 -4.30 -4.31 -3.54
N LEU A 24 -3.75 -3.58 -4.51
CA LEU A 24 -2.32 -3.62 -4.86
C LEU A 24 -1.65 -2.35 -4.32
N GLU A 25 -0.49 -2.53 -3.69
CA GLU A 25 0.38 -1.46 -3.20
C GLU A 25 1.79 -1.66 -3.75
N PHE A 26 2.35 -0.60 -4.34
CA PHE A 26 3.71 -0.58 -4.83
C PHE A 26 4.61 0.21 -3.88
N ARG A 27 5.51 -0.48 -3.18
CA ARG A 27 6.42 0.11 -2.19
C ARG A 27 7.79 0.32 -2.78
N GLU A 28 8.05 1.55 -3.22
CA GLU A 28 9.37 1.99 -3.65
C GLU A 28 10.33 2.20 -2.47
N GLY A 29 11.63 2.33 -2.74
CA GLY A 29 12.67 2.57 -1.72
C GLY A 29 12.44 3.70 -0.70
N GLN A 30 11.46 4.59 -0.93
CA GLN A 30 11.00 5.58 0.03
C GLN A 30 10.13 5.01 1.17
N HIS A 31 9.60 3.79 1.03
CA HIS A 31 8.76 3.11 2.02
C HIS A 31 9.55 2.24 3.00
N TYR A 32 10.73 1.75 2.61
CA TYR A 32 11.50 0.78 3.39
C TYR A 32 13.00 1.10 3.51
N GLY A 33 13.46 2.21 2.95
CA GLY A 33 14.85 2.67 3.03
C GLY A 33 14.97 4.20 3.05
N ASP A 34 16.20 4.71 2.95
CA ASP A 34 16.49 6.15 2.98
C ASP A 34 16.63 6.79 1.57
N ARG A 35 16.14 6.10 0.52
CA ARG A 35 16.07 6.71 -0.82
C ARG A 35 15.16 7.94 -0.74
N PHE A 36 15.65 9.08 -1.23
CA PHE A 36 14.98 10.38 -1.20
C PHE A 36 14.76 11.02 0.19
N SER A 37 15.65 10.76 1.16
CA SER A 37 15.63 11.35 2.51
C SER A 37 15.48 12.89 2.55
N PHE A 38 15.97 13.61 1.53
CA PHE A 38 15.80 15.07 1.41
C PHE A 38 14.34 15.53 1.25
N ARG A 39 13.42 14.63 0.87
CA ARG A 39 11.98 14.90 0.71
C ARG A 39 11.13 14.46 1.90
N ASP A 40 11.71 13.66 2.80
CA ASP A 40 11.00 13.05 3.92
C ASP A 40 10.66 14.04 5.03
N GLY A 41 11.53 15.03 5.26
CA GLY A 41 11.34 16.06 6.28
C GLY A 41 10.25 17.11 5.98
N ARG A 42 9.59 17.02 4.81
CA ARG A 42 8.52 17.97 4.47
C ARG A 42 7.30 17.74 5.38
N ILE A 43 6.87 18.79 6.05
CA ILE A 43 5.63 18.78 6.84
C ILE A 43 4.43 18.68 5.90
N THR A 44 3.53 17.78 6.23
CA THR A 44 2.27 17.53 5.53
C THR A 44 1.17 18.45 6.07
N ALA A 45 0.03 18.52 5.37
CA ALA A 45 -1.13 19.30 5.84
C ALA A 45 -1.63 18.88 7.24
N THR A 46 -1.25 17.68 7.70
CA THR A 46 -1.61 17.15 9.02
C THR A 46 -0.50 17.34 10.07
N GLY A 47 0.51 18.18 9.81
CA GLY A 47 1.55 18.56 10.76
C GLY A 47 2.66 17.52 10.99
N GLN A 48 2.56 16.34 10.39
CA GLN A 48 3.57 15.28 10.45
C GLN A 48 4.48 15.29 9.21
N THR A 49 5.67 14.73 9.30
CA THR A 49 6.57 14.56 8.16
C THR A 49 5.99 13.61 7.11
N ARG A 50 6.45 13.71 5.86
CA ARG A 50 6.06 12.79 4.78
C ARG A 50 6.40 11.34 5.11
N LYS A 51 7.55 11.10 5.75
CA LYS A 51 7.97 9.76 6.20
C LYS A 51 7.01 9.18 7.23
N GLU A 52 6.66 9.96 8.25
CA GLU A 52 5.68 9.53 9.27
C GLU A 52 4.30 9.29 8.68
N GLN A 53 3.89 10.09 7.68
CA GLN A 53 2.59 9.93 7.03
C GLN A 53 2.52 8.64 6.22
N ARG A 54 3.55 8.33 5.43
CA ARG A 54 3.63 7.08 4.67
C ARG A 54 3.61 5.87 5.59
N LEU A 55 4.46 5.87 6.62
CA LEU A 55 4.50 4.79 7.60
C LEU A 55 3.15 4.57 8.31
N LYS A 56 2.46 5.66 8.67
CA LYS A 56 1.13 5.60 9.28
C LYS A 56 0.08 5.03 8.32
N TYR A 57 0.12 5.37 7.04
CA TYR A 57 -0.81 4.85 6.05
C TYR A 57 -0.53 3.40 5.68
N ASP A 58 0.75 3.02 5.54
CA ASP A 58 1.16 1.62 5.33
C ASP A 58 0.62 0.73 6.45
N LYS A 59 0.85 1.10 7.72
CA LYS A 59 0.31 0.38 8.88
C LYS A 59 -1.21 0.32 8.90
N ARG A 60 -1.88 1.42 8.52
CA ARG A 60 -3.35 1.46 8.46
C ARG A 60 -3.89 0.53 7.37
N ARG A 61 -3.24 0.45 6.21
CA ARG A 61 -3.63 -0.46 5.11
C ARG A 61 -3.45 -1.91 5.52
N GLU A 62 -2.30 -2.25 6.09
CA GLU A 62 -2.00 -3.60 6.57
C GLU A 62 -2.97 -4.09 7.66
N ALA A 63 -3.44 -3.20 8.53
CA ALA A 63 -4.41 -3.57 9.56
C ALA A 63 -5.87 -3.54 9.08
N ALA A 64 -6.29 -2.45 8.42
CA ALA A 64 -7.70 -2.20 8.16
C ALA A 64 -8.25 -2.97 6.95
N LEU A 65 -7.44 -3.24 5.93
CA LEU A 65 -7.91 -3.93 4.73
C LEU A 65 -8.18 -5.42 5.01
N PRO A 66 -7.25 -6.20 5.60
CA PRO A 66 -7.52 -7.60 5.91
C PRO A 66 -8.65 -7.78 6.92
N ALA A 67 -8.76 -6.87 7.91
CA ALA A 67 -9.86 -6.88 8.89
C ALA A 67 -11.25 -6.69 8.25
N ARG A 68 -11.32 -6.15 7.02
CA ARG A 68 -12.55 -5.98 6.22
C ARG A 68 -12.70 -7.05 5.14
N GLY A 69 -11.87 -8.09 5.18
CA GLY A 69 -11.85 -9.16 4.17
C GLY A 69 -11.26 -8.73 2.82
N ILE A 70 -10.63 -7.56 2.75
CA ILE A 70 -9.97 -7.05 1.54
C ILE A 70 -8.54 -7.61 1.52
N ARG A 71 -8.20 -8.32 0.44
CA ARG A 71 -6.85 -8.83 0.21
C ARG A 71 -5.90 -7.67 -0.07
N LEU A 72 -4.68 -7.76 0.44
CA LEU A 72 -3.65 -6.75 0.25
C LEU A 72 -2.40 -7.42 -0.35
N LEU A 73 -2.09 -7.11 -1.61
CA LEU A 73 -0.86 -7.48 -2.28
C LEU A 73 0.11 -6.31 -2.23
N ILE A 74 1.28 -6.53 -1.64
CA ILE A 74 2.35 -5.52 -1.58
C ILE A 74 3.49 -6.00 -2.48
N ILE A 75 3.87 -5.18 -3.45
CA ILE A 75 5.03 -5.41 -4.32
C ILE A 75 6.06 -4.34 -4.00
N TYR A 76 7.29 -4.76 -3.68
CA TYR A 76 8.40 -3.85 -3.49
C TYR A 76 9.18 -3.67 -4.80
N ASP A 77 9.65 -2.46 -5.07
CA ASP A 77 10.45 -2.15 -6.28
C ASP A 77 11.71 -3.02 -6.40
N TYR A 78 12.37 -3.36 -5.29
CA TYR A 78 13.55 -4.22 -5.29
C TYR A 78 13.26 -5.68 -5.72
N GLN A 79 12.00 -6.10 -5.74
CA GLN A 79 11.61 -7.42 -6.24
C GLN A 79 11.53 -7.43 -7.77
N LEU A 80 11.39 -6.26 -8.40
CA LEU A 80 11.32 -6.12 -9.84
C LEU A 80 12.72 -5.92 -10.43
N VAL A 81 13.03 -6.65 -11.50
CA VAL A 81 14.34 -6.62 -12.17
C VAL A 81 14.33 -5.83 -13.47
N GLY A 82 13.17 -5.29 -13.87
CA GLY A 82 13.01 -4.55 -15.11
C GLY A 82 12.93 -5.45 -16.35
N ASP A 83 12.71 -6.75 -16.15
CA ASP A 83 12.43 -7.71 -17.20
C ASP A 83 10.96 -8.09 -17.13
N TYR A 84 10.21 -7.76 -18.17
CA TYR A 84 8.76 -7.93 -18.19
C TYR A 84 8.31 -9.36 -17.88
N GLN A 85 8.99 -10.38 -18.40
CA GLN A 85 8.57 -11.77 -18.21
C GLN A 85 8.85 -12.24 -16.79
N LYS A 86 10.02 -11.89 -16.23
CA LYS A 86 10.38 -12.21 -14.84
C LYS A 86 9.47 -11.48 -13.86
N ASP A 87 9.26 -10.19 -14.07
CA ASP A 87 8.43 -9.35 -13.21
C ASP A 87 6.96 -9.80 -13.24
N LEU A 88 6.43 -10.12 -14.43
CA LEU A 88 5.08 -10.67 -14.57
C LEU A 88 4.94 -12.03 -13.89
N SER A 89 5.96 -12.89 -13.99
CA SER A 89 5.93 -14.21 -13.34
C SER A 89 5.91 -14.09 -11.82
N LEU A 90 6.70 -13.17 -11.26
CA LEU A 90 6.71 -12.86 -9.83
C LEU A 90 5.34 -12.35 -9.35
N ILE A 91 4.74 -11.40 -10.08
CA ILE A 91 3.42 -10.85 -9.73
C ILE A 91 2.33 -11.92 -9.81
N ARG A 92 2.36 -12.78 -10.85
CA ARG A 92 1.42 -13.89 -10.99
C ARG A 92 1.51 -14.85 -9.82
N GLN A 93 2.72 -15.31 -9.48
CA GLN A 93 2.93 -16.22 -8.37
C GLN A 93 2.42 -15.61 -7.05
N ALA A 94 2.80 -14.37 -6.73
CA ALA A 94 2.36 -13.71 -5.51
C ALA A 94 0.84 -13.52 -5.45
N THR A 95 0.21 -13.24 -6.59
CA THR A 95 -1.25 -13.12 -6.69
C THR A 95 -1.93 -14.47 -6.49
N GLU A 96 -1.42 -15.55 -7.10
CA GLU A 96 -1.95 -16.91 -6.96
C GLU A 96 -1.84 -17.40 -5.52
N GLU A 97 -0.70 -17.21 -4.86
CA GLU A 97 -0.49 -17.53 -3.45
C GLU A 97 -1.50 -16.80 -2.55
N LEU A 98 -1.73 -15.51 -2.80
CA LEU A 98 -2.69 -14.71 -2.05
C LEU A 98 -4.15 -15.16 -2.26
N LEU A 99 -4.51 -15.56 -3.48
CA LEU A 99 -5.87 -16.00 -3.81
C LEU A 99 -6.15 -17.43 -3.34
N THR A 100 -5.14 -18.29 -3.29
CA THR A 100 -5.27 -19.71 -2.90
C THR A 100 -5.07 -19.94 -1.40
N GLY A 101 -4.21 -19.15 -0.74
CA GLY A 101 -3.84 -19.28 0.67
C GLY A 101 -4.96 -19.02 1.68
N HIS A 102 -6.12 -18.52 1.25
CA HIS A 102 -7.32 -18.37 2.10
C HIS A 102 -8.22 -19.61 2.14
N LYS A 103 -7.90 -20.70 1.42
CA LYS A 103 -8.65 -21.96 1.47
C LYS A 103 -8.14 -22.89 2.58
N HIS A 104 -8.13 -22.48 3.84
CA HIS A 104 -8.15 -23.42 4.97
C HIS A 104 -8.75 -22.75 6.20
N ILE A 105 -10.03 -23.05 6.44
CA ILE A 105 -10.67 -23.07 7.75
C ILE A 105 -11.27 -24.46 7.90
#